data_AF-A0A2W7I951-F1
#
_entry.id   AF-A0A2W7I951-F1
#
_cell.length_a   1.000
_cell.length_b   1.000
_cell.length_c   1.000
_cell.angle_alpha   90.00
_cell.angle_beta   90.00
_cell.angle_gamma   90.00
#
_symmetry.space_group_name_H-M   'P 1'
#
loop_
_entity.id
_entity.type
_entity.pdbx_description
1 polymer ?
#
loop_
_entity_poly.entity_id
_entity_poly.type
_entity_poly.pdbx_seq_one_letter_code
_entity_poly.pdbx_strand_id
1 'polypeptide(L)'
;MISPKENAELSKILGKNYTSGVISILNDKGITNKIGNSYSPSSVRQVFNGITENIDIELAIFELRDQLKAKQIRLEKLRAIANA
;
A
#
# COMPACT_ATOMS: atom_id res chain seq x y z
N MET A 1 -1.41 3.14 -13.67
CA MET A 1 -1.62 4.47 -13.06
C MET A 1 -2.85 4.44 -12.18
N ILE A 2 -2.75 4.91 -10.94
CA ILE A 2 -3.89 4.96 -10.00
C ILE A 2 -4.84 6.10 -10.39
N SER A 3 -6.11 5.78 -10.61
CA SER A 3 -7.15 6.76 -10.92
C SER A 3 -7.58 7.54 -9.66
N PRO A 4 -8.20 8.74 -9.81
CA PRO A 4 -8.74 9.49 -8.67
C PRO A 4 -9.75 8.71 -7.84
N LYS A 5 -10.54 7.83 -8.48
CA LYS A 5 -11.49 6.96 -7.80
C LYS A 5 -10.78 5.92 -6.94
N GLU A 6 -9.79 5.23 -7.51
CA GLU A 6 -8.97 4.26 -6.76
C GLU A 6 -8.21 4.91 -5.62
N ASN A 7 -7.65 6.12 -5.84
CA ASN A 7 -6.98 6.89 -4.79
C ASN A 7 -7.93 7.16 -3.59
N ALA A 8 -9.17 7.58 -3.86
CA ALA A 8 -10.15 7.83 -2.82
C ALA A 8 -10.53 6.56 -2.04
N GLU A 9 -10.65 5.42 -2.72
CA GLU A 9 -10.91 4.13 -2.09
C GLU A 9 -9.71 3.64 -1.26
N LEU A 10 -8.51 3.72 -1.83
CA LEU A 10 -7.26 3.36 -1.18
C LEU A 10 -6.99 4.19 0.07
N SER A 11 -7.24 5.51 0.01
CA SER A 11 -7.00 6.43 1.12
C SER A 11 -7.80 6.04 2.38
N LYS A 12 -8.99 5.47 2.21
CA LYS A 12 -9.83 4.98 3.33
C LYS A 12 -9.24 3.74 4.00
N ILE A 13 -8.53 2.91 3.24
CA ILE A 13 -7.99 1.63 3.72
C ILE A 13 -6.58 1.81 4.28
N LEU A 14 -5.72 2.52 3.54
CA LEU A 14 -4.29 2.62 3.82
C LEU A 14 -3.97 3.63 4.94
N GLY A 15 -4.81 4.66 5.12
CA GLY A 15 -4.59 5.70 6.11
C GLY A 15 -3.41 6.64 5.79
N LYS A 16 -2.96 7.43 6.78
CA LYS A 16 -1.99 8.52 6.56
C LYS A 16 -0.55 8.08 6.35
N ASN A 17 -0.12 6.98 6.96
CA ASN A 17 1.28 6.54 7.01
C ASN A 17 1.57 5.39 6.03
N TYR A 18 0.83 5.28 4.93
CA TYR A 18 0.92 4.16 4.01
C TYR A 18 2.27 4.04 3.30
N THR A 19 2.98 5.16 3.11
CA THR A 19 4.23 5.18 2.36
C THR A 19 5.32 4.30 2.98
N SER A 20 5.39 4.20 4.31
CA SER A 20 6.36 3.32 4.97
C SER A 20 6.04 1.85 4.71
N GLY A 21 4.76 1.46 4.74
CA GLY A 21 4.33 0.10 4.43
C GLY A 21 4.65 -0.29 2.98
N VAL A 22 4.40 0.60 2.02
CA VAL A 22 4.73 0.37 0.61
C VAL A 22 6.24 0.22 0.42
N ILE A 23 7.05 1.08 1.05
CA ILE A 23 8.52 1.00 0.97
C ILE A 23 9.03 -0.31 1.58
N SER A 24 8.46 -0.75 2.71
CA SER A 24 8.80 -2.05 3.30
C SER A 24 8.56 -3.19 2.31
N ILE A 25 7.37 -3.25 1.70
CA ILE A 25 7.02 -4.28 0.72
C ILE A 25 8.00 -4.29 -0.47
N LEU A 26 8.36 -3.11 -0.98
CA LEU A 26 9.31 -3.00 -2.08
C LEU A 26 10.70 -3.49 -1.69
N ASN A 27 11.18 -3.10 -0.50
CA ASN A 27 12.47 -3.54 0.02
C ASN A 27 12.51 -5.05 0.29
N ASP A 28 11.44 -5.61 0.88
CA ASP A 28 11.31 -7.04 1.16
C ASP A 28 11.35 -7.88 -0.15
N LYS A 29 10.93 -7.27 -1.26
CA LYS A 29 10.98 -7.86 -2.61
C LYS A 29 12.27 -7.55 -3.37
N GLY A 30 13.19 -6.78 -2.80
CA GLY A 30 14.42 -6.34 -3.46
C GLY A 30 14.19 -5.39 -4.64
N ILE A 31 13.02 -4.73 -4.70
CA ILE A 31 12.67 -3.81 -5.79
C ILE A 31 13.20 -2.42 -5.48
N THR A 32 14.18 -1.97 -6.28
CA THR A 32 14.86 -0.68 -6.11
C THR A 32 14.54 0.27 -7.26
N ASN A 33 14.90 1.54 -7.09
CA ASN A 33 14.90 2.51 -8.17
C ASN A 33 16.04 2.26 -9.18
N LYS A 34 16.11 3.07 -10.24
CA LYS A 34 17.08 2.95 -11.34
C LYS A 34 18.55 3.01 -10.93
N ILE A 35 18.86 3.59 -9.77
CA ILE A 35 20.22 3.76 -9.24
C ILE A 35 20.53 2.69 -8.18
N GLY A 36 19.60 1.75 -7.93
CA GLY A 36 19.77 0.68 -6.94
C GLY A 36 19.39 1.05 -5.51
N ASN A 37 18.77 2.22 -5.29
CA ASN A 37 18.35 2.67 -3.97
C ASN A 37 16.87 2.38 -3.72
N SER A 38 16.46 2.30 -2.45
CA SER A 38 15.04 2.23 -2.07
C SER A 38 14.25 3.43 -2.60
N TYR A 39 12.97 3.20 -2.86
CA TYR A 39 12.07 4.28 -3.26
C TYR A 39 11.82 5.27 -2.14
N SER A 40 11.73 6.56 -2.49
CA SER A 40 11.43 7.61 -1.53
C SER A 40 9.93 7.68 -1.22
N PRO A 41 9.53 8.17 -0.04
CA PRO A 41 8.12 8.45 0.25
C PRO A 41 7.46 9.40 -0.75
N SER A 42 8.24 10.33 -1.33
CA SER A 42 7.74 11.26 -2.35
C SER A 42 7.38 10.54 -3.64
N SER A 43 8.24 9.62 -4.09
CA SER A 43 8.00 8.78 -5.28
C SER A 43 6.72 7.95 -5.10
N VAL A 44 6.54 7.34 -3.93
CA VAL A 44 5.32 6.59 -3.63
C VAL A 44 4.08 7.48 -3.67
N ARG A 45 4.13 8.69 -3.10
CA ARG A 45 3.01 9.64 -3.16
C ARG A 45 2.68 10.09 -4.58
N GLN A 46 3.68 10.30 -5.43
CA GLN A 46 3.47 10.69 -6.83
C GLN A 46 2.72 9.59 -7.59
N VAL A 47 3.11 8.33 -7.41
CA VAL A 47 2.42 7.18 -8.03
C VAL A 47 1.02 7.01 -7.46
N PHE A 48 0.88 7.11 -6.14
CA PHE A 48 -0.41 7.04 -5.45
C PHE A 48 -1.41 8.09 -5.96
N ASN A 49 -0.92 9.31 -6.23
CA ASN A 49 -1.72 10.42 -6.74
C ASN A 49 -1.89 10.41 -8.28
N GLY A 50 -1.37 9.39 -8.98
CA GLY A 50 -1.46 9.29 -10.43
C GLY A 50 -0.62 10.32 -11.19
N ILE A 51 0.39 10.92 -10.55
CA ILE A 51 1.31 11.91 -11.17
C ILE A 51 2.39 11.20 -12.00
N THR A 52 2.79 10.00 -11.59
CA THR A 52 3.86 9.24 -12.23
C THR A 52 3.49 7.77 -12.29
N GLU A 53 3.82 7.12 -13.39
CA GLU A 53 3.63 5.69 -13.55
C GLU A 53 4.82 4.92 -13.00
N ASN A 54 4.53 3.95 -12.14
CA ASN A 54 5.53 2.97 -11.69
C ASN A 54 4.79 1.70 -11.25
N ILE A 55 4.85 0.67 -12.09
CA ILE A 55 4.09 -0.55 -11.88
C ILE A 55 4.47 -1.27 -10.59
N ASP A 56 5.74 -1.23 -10.19
CA ASP A 56 6.19 -1.90 -8.97
C ASP A 56 5.62 -1.22 -7.72
N ILE A 57 5.63 0.12 -7.69
CA ILE A 57 5.01 0.90 -6.61
C ILE A 57 3.49 0.69 -6.60
N GLU A 58 2.84 0.66 -7.78
CA GLU A 58 1.40 0.38 -7.86
C GLU A 58 1.09 -1.00 -7.28
N LEU A 59 1.81 -2.05 -7.68
CA LEU A 59 1.63 -3.39 -7.14
C LEU A 59 1.83 -3.43 -5.62
N ALA A 60 2.86 -2.76 -5.10
CA ALA A 60 3.10 -2.67 -3.66
C ALA A 60 1.99 -1.91 -2.90
N ILE A 61 1.39 -0.87 -3.50
CA ILE A 61 0.22 -0.17 -2.94
C ILE A 61 -0.99 -1.11 -2.86
N PHE A 62 -1.25 -1.87 -3.92
CA PHE A 62 -2.36 -2.82 -3.97
C PHE A 62 -2.18 -3.94 -2.95
N GLU A 63 -0.98 -4.48 -2.83
CA GLU A 63 -0.63 -5.49 -1.84
C GLU A 63 -0.81 -5.00 -0.40
N LEU A 64 -0.36 -3.79 -0.08
CA LEU A 64 -0.57 -3.22 1.26
C LEU A 64 -2.05 -3.15 1.61
N ARG A 65 -2.90 -2.76 0.65
CA ARG A 65 -4.36 -2.71 0.81
C ARG A 65 -4.94 -4.09 1.08
N ASP A 66 -4.48 -5.12 0.38
CA ASP A 66 -4.96 -6.49 0.59
C ASP A 66 -4.52 -7.05 1.96
N GLN A 67 -3.27 -6.79 2.37
CA GLN A 67 -2.77 -7.14 3.70
C GLN A 67 -3.60 -6.50 4.82
N LEU A 68 -3.94 -5.21 4.69
CA LEU A 68 -4.76 -4.49 5.68
C LEU A 68 -6.20 -5.02 5.73
N LYS A 69 -6.82 -5.29 4.58
CA LYS A 69 -8.15 -5.91 4.52
C LYS A 69 -8.16 -7.29 5.18
N ALA A 70 -7.17 -8.13 4.88
CA ALA A 70 -7.06 -9.46 5.49
C ALA A 70 -6.90 -9.39 7.01
N LYS A 71 -6.10 -8.43 7.51
CA LYS A 71 -5.92 -8.19 8.95
C LYS A 71 -7.23 -7.77 9.62
N GLN A 72 -8.00 -6.88 8.99
CA GLN A 72 -9.29 -6.43 9.50
C GLN A 72 -10.30 -7.59 9.61
N ILE A 73 -10.44 -8.39 8.54
CA ILE A 73 -11.31 -9.57 8.53
C ILE A 73 -10.92 -10.56 9.63
N ARG A 74 -9.61 -10.80 9.82
CA ARG A 74 -9.12 -11.69 10.88
C ARG A 74 -9.46 -11.16 12.27
N LEU A 75 -9.31 -9.86 12.50
CA LEU A 75 -9.65 -9.23 13.76
C LEU A 75 -11.15 -9.31 14.06
N GLU A 76 -12.00 -9.11 13.06
CA GLU A 76 -13.46 -9.25 13.20
C GLU A 76 -13.87 -10.68 13.56
N LYS A 77 -13.28 -11.68 12.90
CA LYS A 77 -13.52 -13.10 13.24
C LYS A 77 -13.13 -13.42 14.69
N LEU A 78 -11.96 -12.94 15.13
CA LEU A 78 -11.51 -13.16 16.51
C LEU A 78 -12.43 -12.49 17.54
N ARG A 79 -12.92 -11.28 17.24
CA ARG A 79 -13.89 -10.58 18.10
C ARG A 79 -15.24 -11.29 18.15
N ALA A 80 -15.70 -11.84 17.02
CA ALA A 80 -16.95 -12.61 16.97
C ALA A 80 -16.86 -13.87 17.84
N ILE A 81 -15.72 -14.59 17.80
CA ILE A 81 -15.49 -15.78 18.64
C ILE A 81 -15.42 -15.41 20.13
N ALA A 82 -14.77 -14.28 20.48
CA ALA A 82 -14.64 -13.87 21.88
C ALA A 82 -15.96 -13.38 22.52
N ASN A 83 -16.94 -13.01 21.70
CA ASN A 83 -18.25 -12.49 22.14
C ASN A 83 -19.40 -13.50 21.94
N ALA A 84 -19.10 -14.71 21.44
CA ALA A 84 -20.06 -15.81 21.25
C ALA A 84 -19.90 -16.84 22.37
#